data_AF-A0A523CXQ5-F1
#
_entry.id   AF-A0A523CXQ5-F1
#
_cell.length_a   1.000
_cell.length_b   1.000
_cell.length_c   1.000
_cell.angle_alpha   90.00
_cell.angle_beta   90.00
_cell.angle_gamma   90.00
#
_symmetry.space_group_name_H-M   'P 1'
#
loop_
_entity.id
_entity.type
_entity.pdbx_description
1 polymer ?
#
loop_
_entity_poly.entity_id
_entity_poly.type
_entity_poly.pdbx_seq_one_letter_code
_entity_poly.pdbx_strand_id
1 'polypeptide(L)' 'GSIEAGKFADLVVLGKDLLTVDPMEIKDIPVLMTITGGKLVYVNPNQDPDQEVEYYRYPARTSYLD' A
#
# COMPACT_ATOMS: atom_id res chain seq x y z
N GLY A 1 -12.77 -0.80 0.80
CA GLY A 1 -13.05 -0.60 2.24
C GLY A 1 -13.60 0.79 2.48
N SER A 2 -14.03 1.11 3.69
CA SER A 2 -14.46 2.45 4.12
C SER A 2 -14.04 2.67 5.57
N ILE A 3 -13.68 3.88 5.95
CA ILE A 3 -13.26 4.21 7.31
C ILE A 3 -14.44 4.78 8.07
N GLU A 4 -15.00 3.99 8.98
CA GLU A 4 -16.15 4.36 9.82
C GLU A 4 -16.12 3.56 11.11
N ALA A 5 -16.56 4.15 12.22
CA ALA A 5 -16.66 3.45 13.50
C ALA A 5 -17.61 2.25 13.42
N GLY A 6 -17.27 1.16 14.11
CA GLY A 6 -18.05 -0.08 14.11
C GLY A 6 -17.75 -1.03 12.93
N LYS A 7 -16.92 -0.63 11.97
CA LYS A 7 -16.41 -1.51 10.90
C LYS A 7 -15.12 -2.21 11.32
N PHE A 8 -14.77 -3.30 10.61
CA PHE A 8 -13.47 -3.93 10.77
C PHE A 8 -12.35 -2.94 10.44
N ALA A 9 -11.35 -2.88 11.31
CA ALA A 9 -10.16 -2.09 11.11
C ALA A 9 -9.18 -2.82 10.16
N ASP A 10 -9.58 -2.90 8.90
CA ASP A 10 -8.80 -3.42 7.78
C ASP A 10 -8.34 -2.24 6.92
N LEU A 11 -7.11 -1.78 7.15
CA LEU A 11 -6.56 -0.61 6.46
C LEU A 11 -5.04 -0.71 6.31
N VAL A 12 -4.53 0.08 5.36
CA VAL A 12 -3.11 0.20 5.04
C VAL A 12 -2.72 1.66 5.17
N VAL A 13 -1.57 1.93 5.76
CA VAL A 13 -0.96 3.26 5.75
C VAL A 13 0.09 3.30 4.66
N LEU A 14 -0.07 4.26 3.75
CA LEU A 14 0.83 4.51 2.63
C LEU A 14 1.78 5.66 2.96
N GLY A 15 3.02 5.59 2.47
CA GLY A 15 4.00 6.65 2.68
C GLY A 15 3.71 7.92 1.88
N LYS A 16 2.90 7.83 0.81
CA LYS A 16 2.56 8.95 -0.05
C LYS A 16 1.05 9.10 -0.20
N ASP A 17 0.63 10.32 -0.51
CA ASP A 17 -0.76 10.63 -0.79
C ASP A 17 -1.14 10.20 -2.22
N LEU A 18 -2.04 9.23 -2.29
CA LEU A 18 -2.57 8.68 -3.54
C LEU A 18 -3.29 9.71 -4.42
N LEU A 19 -3.80 10.80 -3.83
CA LEU A 19 -4.59 11.79 -4.57
C LEU A 19 -3.73 12.86 -5.25
N THR A 20 -2.44 12.91 -4.94
CA THR A 20 -1.52 13.95 -5.42
C THR A 20 -0.30 13.42 -6.17
N VAL A 21 0.06 12.16 -5.95
CA VAL A 21 1.15 11.45 -6.65
C VAL A 21 0.85 11.20 -8.14
N ASP A 22 1.89 11.11 -8.97
CA ASP A 22 1.75 10.66 -10.36
C ASP A 22 1.16 9.23 -10.39
N PRO A 23 0.14 8.94 -11.21
CA PRO A 23 -0.44 7.60 -11.32
C PRO A 23 0.59 6.47 -11.57
N MET A 24 1.69 6.77 -12.27
CA MET A 24 2.75 5.81 -12.55
C MET A 24 3.63 5.50 -11.34
N GLU A 25 3.71 6.41 -10.37
CA GLU A 25 4.43 6.22 -9.12
C GLU A 25 3.60 5.50 -8.04
N ILE A 26 2.29 5.34 -8.24
CA ILE A 26 1.40 4.65 -7.26
C ILE A 26 1.95 3.28 -6.88
N LYS A 27 2.49 2.54 -7.84
CA LYS A 27 3.07 1.22 -7.57
C LYS A 27 4.20 1.33 -6.55
N ASP A 28 5.02 2.36 -6.65
CA ASP A 28 6.27 2.56 -5.90
C ASP A 28 6.04 3.21 -4.52
N ILE A 29 4.78 3.43 -4.12
CA ILE A 29 4.47 3.97 -2.80
C ILE A 29 4.77 2.91 -1.73
N PRO A 30 5.62 3.20 -0.74
CA PRO A 30 5.89 2.25 0.32
C PRO A 30 4.66 2.07 1.20
N VAL A 31 4.38 0.82 1.56
CA VAL A 31 3.44 0.48 2.63
C VAL A 31 4.18 0.62 3.96
N LEU A 32 3.69 1.49 4.84
CA LEU A 32 4.31 1.73 6.15
C LEU A 32 3.81 0.74 7.21
N MET A 33 2.53 0.39 7.14
CA MET A 33 1.93 -0.64 7.99
C MET A 33 0.64 -1.20 7.39
N THR A 34 0.30 -2.42 7.79
CA THR A 34 -0.98 -3.06 7.49
C THR A 34 -1.66 -3.48 8.78
N ILE A 35 -2.93 -3.11 8.90
CA ILE A 35 -3.80 -3.47 10.02
C ILE A 35 -4.92 -4.35 9.47
N THR A 36 -5.16 -5.49 10.12
CA THR A 36 -6.25 -6.41 9.77
C THR A 36 -6.97 -6.83 11.04
N GLY A 37 -8.29 -6.68 11.08
CA GLY A 37 -9.12 -6.94 12.25
C GLY A 37 -8.66 -6.17 13.49
N GLY A 38 -8.08 -4.97 13.30
CA GLY A 38 -7.53 -4.16 14.39
C GLY A 38 -6.16 -4.60 14.91
N LYS A 39 -5.51 -5.58 14.27
CA LYS A 39 -4.16 -6.02 14.62
C LYS A 39 -3.14 -5.55 13.59
N LEU A 40 -2.01 -5.04 14.05
CA LEU A 40 -0.84 -4.80 13.19
C LEU A 40 -0.30 -6.14 12.71
N VAL A 41 -0.40 -6.41 11.42
CA VAL A 41 0.09 -7.66 10.79
C VAL A 41 1.36 -7.44 9.99
N TYR A 42 1.65 -6.18 9.65
CA TYR A 42 2.90 -5.77 9.01
C TYR A 42 3.26 -4.35 9.47
N VAL A 43 4.53 -4.15 9.78
CA VAL A 43 5.13 -2.83 10.04
C VAL A 43 6.43 -2.80 9.25
N ASN A 44 6.58 -1.82 8.37
CA ASN A 44 7.82 -1.64 7.64
C ASN A 44 8.90 -1.14 8.61
N PRO A 45 10.05 -1.80 8.74
CA PRO A 45 11.14 -1.30 9.58
C PRO A 45 11.66 0.07 9.13
N ASN A 46 11.53 0.40 7.84
CA ASN A 46 11.83 1.73 7.31
C ASN A 46 10.53 2.53 7.18
N GLN A 47 10.45 3.66 7.90
CA GLN A 47 9.27 4.53 7.91
C GLN A 47 9.44 5.77 7.01
N ASP A 48 10.54 5.85 6.23
CA ASP A 48 10.76 6.92 5.28
C ASP A 48 9.73 6.83 4.13
N PRO A 49 8.90 7.86 3.89
CA PRO A 49 7.92 7.86 2.81
C PRO A 49 8.54 7.86 1.41
N ASP A 50 9.82 8.24 1.27
CA ASP A 50 10.55 8.31 0.01
C ASP A 50 11.53 7.14 -0.17
N GLN A 51 11.41 6.08 0.65
CA GLN A 51 12.24 4.89 0.50
C GLN A 51 12.03 4.22 -0.87
N GLU A 52 13.11 3.65 -1.41
CA GLU A 52 13.03 2.82 -2.60
C GLU A 52 12.23 1.55 -2.32
N VAL A 53 11.29 1.23 -3.21
CA VAL A 53 10.49 0.00 -3.17
C VAL A 53 11.07 -0.98 -4.20
N GLU A 54 11.70 -2.06 -3.73
CA GLU A 54 12.20 -3.12 -4.59
C GLU A 54 11.12 -4.18 -4.88
N TYR A 55 10.94 -4.51 -6.15
CA TYR A 55 10.08 -5.63 -6.56
C TYR A 55 10.91 -6.87 -6.86
N TYR A 56 10.77 -7.90 -6.04
CA TYR A 56 11.36 -9.21 -6.35
C TYR A 56 10.75 -9.86 -7.59
N ARG A 57 9.50 -9.51 -7.92
CA ARG A 57 8.86 -9.81 -9.21
C ARG A 57 7.92 -8.68 -9.58
N TYR A 58 8.11 -8.11 -10.77
CA TYR A 58 7.05 -7.32 -11.38
C TYR A 58 5.84 -8.25 -11.58
N PRO A 59 4.62 -7.86 -11.18
CA PRO A 59 3.44 -8.66 -11.51
C PRO A 59 3.38 -8.74 -13.03
N ALA A 60 3.59 -9.94 -13.57
CA ALA A 60 3.39 -10.20 -14.99
C ALA A 60 1.95 -9.78 -15.28
N ARG A 61 1.78 -8.70 -16.05
CA ARG A 61 0.48 -8.36 -16.59
C ARG A 61 0.10 -9.51 -17.51
N THR A 62 -0.73 -10.45 -17.02
CA THR A 62 -1.58 -11.18 -17.94
C THR A 62 -2.53 -10.14 -18.52
N SER A 63 -2.27 -9.70 -19.74
CA SER A 63 -3.21 -8.87 -20.49
C SER A 63 -4.47 -9.68 -20.72
N TYR A 64 -5.59 -9.27 -20.13
CA TYR A 64 -6.93 -9.76 -20.50
C TYR A 64 -7.42 -9.09 -21.79
N LEU A 65 -6.54 -8.90 -22.77
CA LEU A 65 -6.81 -8.27 -24.05
C LEU A 65 -6.39 -9.12 -25.25
N ASP A 66 -6.16 -10.42 -25.03
CA ASP A 66 -6.11 -11.44 -26.08
C ASP A 66 -7.36 -12.32 -26.03
#